data_AF-A0A7J2K9C7-F1
#
_entry.id   AF-A0A7J2K9C7-F1
#
_cell.length_a   1.000
_cell.length_b   1.000
_cell.length_c   1.000
_cell.angle_alpha   90.00
_cell.angle_beta   90.00
_cell.angle_gamma   90.00
#
_symmetry.space_group_name_H-M   'P 1'
#
loop_
_entity.id
_entity.type
_entity.pdbx_description
1 polymer ?
#
loop_
_entity_poly.entity_id
_entity_poly.type
_entity_poly.pdbx_seq_one_letter_code
_entity_poly.pdbx_strand_id
1 'polypeptide(L)'
;MRRNPRVRLKRGARRGLTGLETAIILIAFVIVAAAFAFAVLNLGFSSTQKSGEVLKAGLEEATSSIELAGSVIAMGENASGTMKVANITLY
;
A
#
# COMPACT_ATOMS: atom_id res chain seq x y z
N MET A 1 18.48 -69.35 45.10
CA MET A 1 18.71 -67.89 45.00
C MET A 1 18.23 -67.39 43.63
N ARG A 2 17.16 -66.58 43.56
CA ARG A 2 16.77 -65.87 42.33
C ARG A 2 16.58 -64.39 42.67
N ARG A 3 17.41 -63.51 42.08
CA ARG A 3 17.29 -62.05 42.17
C ARG A 3 16.26 -61.59 41.14
N ASN A 4 15.24 -60.85 41.58
CA ASN A 4 14.24 -60.24 40.71
C ASN A 4 14.51 -58.73 40.62
N PRO A 5 14.78 -58.14 39.44
CA PRO A 5 14.99 -56.71 39.32
C PRO A 5 13.65 -55.98 39.15
N ARG A 6 13.39 -54.99 40.01
CA ARG A 6 12.17 -54.15 39.93
C ARG A 6 12.36 -53.05 38.89
N VAL A 7 11.63 -53.15 37.78
CA VAL A 7 11.53 -52.09 36.76
C VAL A 7 10.76 -50.90 37.34
N ARG A 8 11.39 -49.73 37.39
CA ARG A 8 10.80 -48.49 37.94
C ARG A 8 10.27 -47.64 36.78
N LEU A 9 8.97 -47.72 36.52
CA LEU A 9 8.28 -46.86 35.54
C LEU A 9 8.29 -45.40 36.04
N LYS A 10 8.99 -44.51 35.34
CA LYS A 10 8.87 -43.07 35.57
C LYS A 10 7.47 -42.63 35.14
N ARG A 11 6.62 -42.21 36.08
CA ARG A 11 5.38 -41.50 35.78
C ARG A 11 5.74 -40.15 35.17
N GLY A 12 5.57 -40.02 33.86
CA GLY A 12 5.61 -38.72 33.19
C GLY A 12 4.49 -37.84 33.77
N ALA A 13 4.85 -36.66 34.27
CA ALA A 13 3.87 -35.67 34.68
C ALA A 13 3.09 -35.24 33.43
N ARG A 14 1.83 -35.66 33.32
CA ARG A 14 0.92 -35.14 32.29
C ARG A 14 0.62 -33.69 32.66
N ARG A 15 1.29 -32.74 32.01
CA ARG A 15 0.94 -31.32 32.11
C ARG A 15 -0.39 -31.13 31.39
N GLY A 16 -1.43 -30.73 32.13
CA GLY A 16 -2.72 -30.34 31.55
C GLY A 16 -2.65 -28.93 30.97
N LEU A 17 -3.49 -28.64 29.99
CA LEU A 17 -3.67 -27.29 29.46
C LEU A 17 -4.27 -26.42 30.57
N THR A 18 -3.54 -25.41 31.06
CA THR A 18 -4.08 -24.54 32.11
C THR A 18 -4.81 -23.34 31.50
N GLY A 19 -5.87 -22.89 32.16
CA GLY A 19 -6.62 -21.70 31.73
C GLY A 19 -5.77 -20.42 31.72
N LEU A 20 -4.75 -20.37 32.59
CA LEU A 20 -3.80 -19.27 32.67
C LEU A 20 -2.91 -19.21 31.41
N GLU A 21 -2.42 -20.34 30.90
CA GLU A 21 -1.65 -20.38 29.65
C GLU A 21 -2.49 -19.90 28.47
N THR A 22 -3.74 -20.34 28.36
CA THR A 22 -4.64 -19.87 27.30
C THR A 22 -4.99 -18.38 27.44
N ALA A 23 -5.10 -17.86 28.66
CA ALA A 23 -5.38 -16.45 28.89
C ALA A 23 -4.25 -15.55 28.38
N ILE A 24 -2.99 -15.93 28.64
CA ILE A 24 -1.82 -15.20 28.15
C ILE A 24 -1.75 -15.24 26.61
N ILE A 25 -2.04 -16.40 26.01
CA ILE A 25 -2.10 -16.55 24.55
C ILE A 25 -3.20 -15.66 23.96
N LEU A 26 -4.37 -15.58 24.58
CA LEU A 26 -5.46 -14.70 24.13
C LEU A 26 -5.09 -13.23 24.20
N ILE A 27 -4.44 -12.79 25.28
CA ILE A 27 -3.98 -11.40 25.40
C ILE A 27 -2.97 -11.07 24.29
N ALA A 28 -1.99 -11.96 24.07
CA ALA A 28 -1.01 -11.79 23.00
C ALA A 28 -1.67 -11.74 21.60
N PHE A 29 -2.65 -12.62 21.34
CA PHE A 29 -3.39 -12.64 20.09
C PHE A 29 -4.17 -11.35 19.84
N VAL A 30 -4.86 -10.84 20.86
CA VAL A 30 -5.62 -9.58 20.77
C VAL A 30 -4.69 -8.40 20.52
N ILE A 31 -3.52 -8.36 21.15
CA ILE A 31 -2.54 -7.28 20.93
C ILE A 31 -2.04 -7.29 19.48
N VAL A 32 -1.70 -8.46 18.94
CA VAL A 32 -1.27 -8.57 17.53
C VAL A 32 -2.40 -8.15 16.59
N ALA A 33 -3.64 -8.58 16.84
CA ALA A 33 -4.79 -8.19 16.04
C ALA A 33 -5.02 -6.67 16.08
N ALA A 34 -4.91 -6.03 17.25
CA ALA A 34 -5.08 -4.59 17.41
C ALA A 34 -3.97 -3.80 16.69
N ALA A 35 -2.71 -4.22 16.82
CA ALA A 35 -1.59 -3.60 16.12
C ALA A 35 -1.70 -3.74 14.60
N PHE A 36 -2.14 -4.91 14.12
CA PHE A 36 -2.39 -5.15 12.70
C PHE A 36 -3.55 -4.31 12.17
N ALA A 37 -4.67 -4.22 12.92
CA ALA A 37 -5.80 -3.38 12.55
C ALA A 37 -5.39 -1.90 12.44
N PHE A 38 -4.58 -1.39 13.37
CA PHE A 38 -4.05 -0.04 13.30
C PHE A 38 -3.19 0.18 12.04
N ALA A 39 -2.29 -0.75 11.72
CA ALA A 39 -1.47 -0.67 10.52
C ALA A 39 -2.33 -0.68 9.24
N VAL A 40 -3.31 -1.59 9.16
CA VAL A 40 -4.22 -1.70 8.01
C VAL A 40 -5.07 -0.45 7.86
N LEU A 41 -5.59 0.13 8.94
CA LEU A 41 -6.37 1.36 8.88
C LEU A 41 -5.54 2.54 8.36
N ASN A 42 -4.29 2.68 8.81
CA ASN A 42 -3.40 3.74 8.32
C ASN A 42 -3.10 3.60 6.82
N LEU A 43 -2.81 2.37 6.37
CA LEU A 43 -2.60 2.08 4.96
C LEU A 43 -3.88 2.30 4.14
N GLY A 44 -5.03 1.88 4.67
CA GLY A 44 -6.34 2.05 4.06
C GLY A 44 -6.73 3.53 3.89
N PHE A 45 -6.52 4.35 4.92
CA PHE A 45 -6.74 5.79 4.84
C PHE A 45 -5.81 6.46 3.84
N SER A 46 -4.53 6.11 3.81
CA SER A 46 -3.59 6.63 2.82
C SER A 46 -3.99 6.27 1.39
N SER A 47 -4.40 5.01 1.15
CA SER A 47 -4.91 4.55 -0.16
C SER A 47 -6.20 5.27 -0.57
N THR A 48 -7.08 5.56 0.39
CA THR A 48 -8.35 6.24 0.14
C THR A 48 -8.13 7.72 -0.18
N GLN A 49 -7.26 8.39 0.59
CA GLN A 49 -6.82 9.76 0.30
C GLN A 49 -6.19 9.85 -1.09
N LYS A 50 -5.28 8.91 -1.41
CA LYS A 50 -4.63 8.88 -2.73
C LYS A 50 -5.62 8.62 -3.86
N SER A 51 -6.58 7.72 -3.65
CA SER A 51 -7.66 7.49 -4.63
C SER A 51 -8.49 8.76 -4.86
N GLY A 52 -8.82 9.49 -3.80
CA GLY A 52 -9.54 10.77 -3.92
C GLY A 52 -8.77 11.82 -4.72
N GLU A 53 -7.46 11.96 -4.49
CA GLU A 53 -6.59 12.84 -5.28
C GLU A 53 -6.55 12.43 -6.76
N VAL A 54 -6.37 11.15 -7.04
CA VAL A 54 -6.29 10.62 -8.42
C VAL A 54 -7.63 10.78 -9.13
N LEU A 55 -8.75 10.53 -8.45
CA LEU A 55 -10.08 10.77 -9.02
C LEU A 55 -10.30 12.24 -9.35
N LYS A 56 -9.89 13.15 -8.46
CA LYS A 56 -9.99 14.59 -8.71
C LYS A 56 -9.11 15.01 -9.90
N ALA A 57 -7.84 14.59 -9.91
CA ALA A 57 -6.92 14.90 -11.01
C ALA A 57 -7.40 14.29 -12.34
N GLY A 58 -7.93 13.06 -12.31
CA GLY A 58 -8.51 12.41 -13.48
C GLY A 58 -9.78 13.09 -13.98
N LEU A 59 -10.60 13.64 -13.08
CA LEU A 59 -11.75 14.46 -13.47
C LEU A 59 -11.27 15.78 -14.08
N GLU A 60 -10.33 16.48 -13.45
CA GLU A 60 -9.74 17.70 -13.98
C GLU A 60 -9.17 17.46 -15.39
N GLU A 61 -8.42 16.38 -15.59
CA GLU A 61 -7.86 15.99 -16.89
C GLU A 61 -8.96 15.59 -17.91
N ALA A 62 -9.97 14.82 -17.50
CA ALA A 62 -11.07 14.44 -18.38
C ALA A 62 -11.91 15.65 -18.82
N THR A 63 -12.00 16.67 -17.95
CA THR A 63 -12.65 17.96 -18.26
C THR A 63 -11.71 18.98 -18.89
N SER A 64 -10.40 18.73 -18.91
CA SER A 64 -9.43 19.61 -19.55
C SER A 64 -9.41 19.33 -21.06
N SER A 65 -10.49 19.69 -21.73
CA SER A 65 -10.45 19.87 -23.17
C SER A 65 -9.78 21.22 -23.47
N ILE A 66 -8.58 21.20 -24.03
CA ILE A 66 -7.97 22.39 -24.62
C ILE A 66 -8.18 22.30 -26.13
N GLU A 67 -8.92 23.27 -26.68
CA GLU A 67 -9.17 23.36 -28.12
C GLU A 67 -8.61 24.69 -28.62
N LEU A 68 -7.92 24.65 -29.75
CA LEU A 68 -7.39 25.86 -30.40
C LEU A 68 -8.56 26.60 -31.06
N ALA A 69 -9.04 27.65 -30.39
CA ALA A 69 -10.09 28.52 -30.91
C ALA A 69 -9.50 29.67 -31.75
N GLY A 70 -8.88 29.35 -32.89
CA GLY A 70 -8.22 30.37 -33.70
C GLY A 70 -7.27 29.82 -34.76
N SER A 71 -6.46 30.72 -35.34
CA SER A 71 -5.42 30.36 -36.31
C SER A 71 -4.05 30.30 -35.64
N VAL A 72 -3.27 29.27 -35.95
CA VAL A 72 -1.87 29.17 -35.53
C VAL A 72 -1.01 29.86 -36.60
N ILE A 73 -0.34 30.93 -36.22
CA ILE A 73 0.52 31.69 -37.15
C ILE A 73 1.99 31.45 -36.78
N ALA A 74 2.76 30.93 -37.73
CA ALA A 74 4.21 30.79 -37.62
C ALA A 74 4.89 31.79 -38.57
N MET A 75 5.76 32.66 -38.04
CA MET A 75 6.58 33.54 -38.89
C MET A 75 7.93 32.88 -39.13
N GLY A 76 8.38 32.89 -40.39
CA GLY A 76 9.67 32.36 -40.79
C GLY A 76 10.64 33.47 -41.17
N GLU A 77 11.91 33.31 -40.80
CA GLU A 77 13.01 34.17 -41.26
C GLU A 77 13.87 33.38 -42.26
N ASN A 78 14.18 34.01 -43.40
CA ASN A 78 15.03 33.41 -44.43
C ASN A 78 16.46 33.91 -44.25
N ALA A 79 17.30 33.06 -43.63
CA ALA A 79 18.73 33.29 -43.53
C ALA A 79 19.44 32.32 -44.48
N SER A 80 19.99 32.85 -45.57
CA SER A 80 20.87 32.12 -46.49
C SER A 80 20.26 30.82 -47.07
N GLY A 81 19.02 30.90 -47.60
CA GLY A 81 18.39 29.79 -48.33
C GLY A 81 17.79 28.69 -47.43
N THR A 82 17.82 28.85 -46.11
CA THR A 82 17.18 27.96 -45.15
C THR A 82 16.05 28.72 -44.44
N MET A 83 14.82 28.23 -44.58
CA MET A 83 13.66 28.76 -43.84
C MET A 83 13.71 28.25 -42.40
N LYS A 84 13.72 29.16 -41.42
CA LYS A 84 13.61 28.83 -39.99
C LYS A 84 12.39 29.49 -39.38
N VAL A 85 11.65 28.78 -38.54
CA VAL A 85 10.55 29.35 -37.75
C VAL A 85 11.14 30.26 -36.68
N ALA A 86 10.78 31.54 -36.70
CA ALA A 86 11.26 32.56 -35.77
C ALA A 86 10.34 32.70 -34.55
N ASN A 87 9.02 32.64 -34.73
CA ASN A 87 8.06 32.59 -33.64
C ASN A 87 6.75 31.91 -34.04
N ILE A 88 6.00 31.46 -33.04
CA ILE A 88 4.66 30.89 -33.17
C ILE A 88 3.74 31.67 -32.22
N THR A 89 2.65 32.21 -32.77
CA THR A 89 1.59 32.86 -31.99
C THR A 89 0.32 32.04 -32.13
N LEU A 90 -0.27 31.68 -30.98
CA LEU A 90 -1.57 31.02 -30.89
C LEU A 90 -2.58 32.06 -30.42
N TYR A 91 -3.68 32.23 -31.18
CA TYR A 91 -4.81 33.09 -30.85
C TYR A 91 -5.95 32.28 -30.25
#